data_AF-A0AA37JF13-F1
#
_entry.id   AF-A0AA37JF13-F1
#
_cell.length_a   1.000
_cell.length_b   1.000
_cell.length_c   1.000
_cell.angle_alpha   90.00
_cell.angle_beta   90.00
_cell.angle_gamma   90.00
#
_symmetry.space_group_name_H-M   'P 1'
#
loop_
_entity.id
_entity.type
_entity.pdbx_description
1 polymer ?
#
loop_
_entity_poly.entity_id
_entity_poly.type
_entity_poly.pdbx_seq_one_letter_code
_entity_poly.pdbx_strand_id
1 'polypeptide(L)'
;MLLEQPVLEVSSNMKFGNLATQWCFGSEANKVWKCTCSCGGICYVKETALQQGEVEDCGSSIHKRKIIVTNRVKRKYIISNGVETHICLRCGAEMPYKSRKIYCDKCK
;
A
#
# COMPACT_ATOMS: atom_id res chain seq x y z
N MET A 1 -30.54 4.51 -20.08
CA MET A 1 -30.67 4.16 -18.66
C MET A 1 -29.37 3.49 -18.26
N LEU A 2 -28.45 4.27 -17.69
CA LEU A 2 -27.19 3.72 -17.19
C LEU A 2 -27.53 2.97 -15.91
N LEU A 3 -27.35 1.65 -15.92
CA LEU A 3 -27.43 0.84 -14.71
C LEU A 3 -26.25 1.29 -13.84
N GLU A 4 -26.52 2.09 -12.82
CA GLU A 4 -25.56 2.35 -11.76
C GLU A 4 -25.22 1.00 -11.15
N GLN A 5 -24.06 0.47 -11.51
CA GLN A 5 -23.55 -0.76 -10.93
C GLN A 5 -23.50 -0.54 -9.42
N PRO A 6 -23.99 -1.49 -8.60
CA PRO A 6 -24.00 -1.30 -7.16
C PRO A 6 -22.55 -1.16 -6.69
N VAL A 7 -22.19 0.03 -6.23
CA VAL A 7 -20.94 0.24 -5.50
C VAL A 7 -21.04 -0.67 -4.28
N LEU A 8 -20.14 -1.64 -4.17
CA LEU A 8 -20.09 -2.54 -3.03
C LEU A 8 -19.84 -1.71 -1.77
N GLU A 9 -20.89 -1.35 -1.03
CA GLU A 9 -20.74 -0.56 0.19
C GLU A 9 -19.92 -1.36 1.21
N VAL A 10 -18.72 -0.86 1.49
CA VAL A 10 -17.85 -1.50 2.47
C VAL A 10 -18.36 -1.15 3.87
N SER A 11 -18.41 -2.15 4.73
CA SER A 11 -18.85 -2.02 6.13
C SER A 11 -17.82 -2.61 7.08
N SER A 12 -17.98 -2.39 8.38
CA SER A 12 -17.14 -3.00 9.42
C SER A 12 -17.26 -4.53 9.41
N ASN A 13 -16.17 -5.23 9.71
CA ASN A 13 -16.03 -6.69 9.74
C ASN A 13 -16.12 -7.41 8.38
N MET A 14 -16.05 -6.69 7.26
CA MET A 14 -15.88 -7.29 5.94
C MET A 14 -14.44 -7.78 5.74
N LYS A 15 -14.28 -8.86 4.97
CA LYS A 15 -12.99 -9.47 4.69
C LYS A 15 -12.52 -9.21 3.26
N PHE A 16 -11.27 -8.80 3.12
CA PHE A 16 -10.58 -8.56 1.86
C PHE A 16 -9.23 -9.28 1.89
N GLY A 17 -9.17 -10.48 1.31
CA GLY A 17 -8.00 -11.35 1.46
C GLY A 17 -7.72 -11.68 2.93
N ASN A 18 -6.56 -11.27 3.42
CA ASN A 18 -6.14 -11.42 4.82
C ASN A 18 -6.63 -10.28 5.73
N LEU A 19 -7.26 -9.23 5.18
CA LEU A 19 -7.73 -8.07 5.92
C LEU A 19 -9.17 -8.24 6.39
N ALA A 20 -9.46 -7.73 7.59
CA ALA A 20 -10.81 -7.51 8.11
C ALA A 20 -10.98 -6.02 8.43
N THR A 21 -12.02 -5.38 7.90
CA THR A 21 -12.31 -3.97 8.16
C THR A 21 -12.79 -3.77 9.60
N GLN A 22 -12.42 -2.65 10.23
CA GLN A 22 -12.91 -2.29 11.56
C GLN A 22 -13.80 -1.04 11.48
N TRP A 23 -13.21 0.10 11.15
CA TRP A 23 -13.91 1.37 11.05
C TRP A 23 -13.26 2.21 9.95
N CYS A 24 -14.02 3.16 9.41
CA CYS A 24 -13.53 4.07 8.38
C CYS A 24 -13.63 5.53 8.81
N PHE A 25 -12.90 6.38 8.09
CA PHE A 25 -12.97 7.82 8.21
C PHE A 25 -12.76 8.47 6.83
N GLY A 26 -13.11 9.75 6.72
CA GLY A 26 -12.99 10.54 5.49
C GLY A 26 -14.34 10.87 4.86
N SER A 27 -14.29 11.53 3.71
CA SER A 27 -15.47 11.85 2.90
C SER A 27 -15.90 10.65 2.06
N GLU A 28 -17.13 10.66 1.55
CA GLU A 28 -17.69 9.58 0.74
C GLU A 28 -16.80 9.18 -0.45
N ALA A 29 -16.20 10.16 -1.14
CA ALA A 29 -15.28 9.92 -2.25
C ALA A 29 -13.87 9.44 -1.84
N ASN A 30 -13.51 9.50 -0.56
CA ASN A 30 -12.16 9.19 -0.06
C ASN A 30 -12.22 8.44 1.30
N LYS A 31 -13.15 7.49 1.46
CA LYS A 31 -13.23 6.66 2.66
C LYS A 31 -11.96 5.81 2.81
N VAL A 32 -11.37 5.86 3.99
CA VAL A 32 -10.20 5.06 4.36
C VAL A 32 -10.59 4.15 5.52
N TRP A 33 -10.35 2.85 5.34
CA TRP A 33 -10.67 1.80 6.29
C TRP A 33 -9.45 1.40 7.09
N LYS A 34 -9.58 1.44 8.41
CA LYS A 34 -8.67 0.71 9.31
C LYS A 34 -8.98 -0.78 9.19
N CYS A 35 -7.98 -1.56 8.84
CA CYS A 35 -8.10 -3.00 8.66
C CYS A 35 -7.14 -3.74 9.59
N THR A 36 -7.62 -4.82 10.19
CA THR A 36 -6.80 -5.80 10.91
C THR A 36 -6.53 -6.98 10.00
N CYS A 37 -5.27 -7.33 9.84
CA CYS A 37 -4.86 -8.48 9.07
C CYS A 37 -4.81 -9.73 9.96
N SER A 38 -5.03 -10.91 9.37
CA SER A 38 -4.81 -12.22 10.01
C SER A 38 -3.37 -12.37 10.56
N CYS A 39 -2.41 -11.60 10.02
CA CYS A 39 -1.04 -11.46 10.51
C CYS A 39 -0.93 -10.83 11.92
N GLY A 40 -2.00 -10.24 12.45
CA GLY A 40 -2.00 -9.39 13.66
C GLY A 40 -1.60 -7.93 13.40
N GLY A 41 -1.18 -7.61 12.17
CA GLY A 41 -0.83 -6.27 11.74
C GLY A 41 -2.06 -5.43 11.37
N ILE A 42 -1.86 -4.11 11.37
CA ILE A 42 -2.90 -3.13 11.08
C ILE A 42 -2.46 -2.31 9.86
N CYS A 43 -3.39 -2.05 8.95
CA CYS A 43 -3.17 -1.17 7.81
C CYS A 43 -4.39 -0.25 7.58
N TYR A 44 -4.16 0.81 6.80
CA TYR A 44 -5.20 1.76 6.41
C TYR A 44 -5.32 1.74 4.90
N VAL A 45 -6.49 1.37 4.39
CA VAL A 45 -6.71 1.09 2.98
C VAL A 45 -7.87 1.91 2.47
N LYS A 46 -7.74 2.52 1.30
CA LYS A 46 -8.86 3.21 0.65
C LYS A 46 -9.96 2.20 0.32
N GLU A 47 -11.20 2.62 0.47
CA GLU A 47 -12.37 1.80 0.14
C GLU A 47 -12.30 1.27 -1.30
N THR A 48 -11.92 2.12 -2.25
CA THR A 48 -11.75 1.74 -3.66
C THR A 48 -10.67 0.67 -3.86
N ALA A 49 -9.56 0.74 -3.13
CA ALA A 49 -8.49 -0.25 -3.22
C ALA A 49 -8.89 -1.61 -2.61
N LEU A 50 -9.74 -1.60 -1.57
CA LEU A 50 -10.35 -2.83 -1.03
C LEU A 50 -11.33 -3.44 -2.04
N GLN A 51 -12.22 -2.63 -2.62
CA GLN A 51 -13.19 -3.07 -3.63
C GLN A 51 -12.51 -3.63 -4.88
N GLN A 52 -11.41 -3.00 -5.33
CA GLN A 52 -10.63 -3.45 -6.49
C GLN A 52 -9.71 -4.63 -6.19
N GLY A 53 -9.56 -5.02 -4.91
CA GLY A 53 -8.65 -6.09 -4.50
C GLY A 53 -7.17 -5.74 -4.70
N GLU A 54 -6.81 -4.45 -4.79
CA GLU A 54 -5.42 -4.01 -4.92
C GLU A 54 -4.62 -4.25 -3.64
N VAL A 55 -5.30 -4.31 -2.49
CA VAL A 55 -4.71 -4.54 -1.17
C VAL A 55 -5.45 -5.65 -0.47
N GLU A 56 -4.75 -6.78 -0.28
CA GLU A 56 -5.27 -8.00 0.32
C GLU A 56 -4.60 -8.35 1.65
N ASP A 57 -3.58 -7.61 2.09
CA ASP A 57 -2.83 -7.90 3.30
C ASP A 57 -2.20 -6.65 3.97
N CYS A 58 -1.61 -6.84 5.16
CA CYS A 58 -1.03 -5.77 5.98
C CYS A 58 0.27 -5.16 5.40
N GLY A 59 0.84 -5.73 4.34
CA GLY A 59 2.11 -5.31 3.74
C GLY A 59 3.35 -5.71 4.54
N SER A 60 3.16 -6.38 5.69
CA SER A 60 4.22 -6.90 6.55
C SER A 60 5.11 -7.90 5.82
N SER A 61 6.37 -8.02 6.24
CA SER A 61 7.38 -8.89 5.61
C SER A 61 6.99 -10.37 5.56
N ILE A 62 6.03 -10.79 6.40
CA ILE A 62 5.49 -12.16 6.36
C ILE A 62 4.64 -12.42 5.10
N HIS A 63 4.04 -11.38 4.52
CA HIS A 63 3.29 -11.48 3.27
C HIS A 63 4.27 -11.37 2.11
N LYS A 64 4.50 -12.50 1.43
CA LYS A 64 5.36 -12.55 0.24
C LYS A 64 4.67 -11.84 -0.93
N ARG A 65 4.92 -10.54 -1.09
CA ARG A 65 4.41 -9.78 -2.24
C ARG A 65 5.17 -10.18 -3.51
N LYS A 66 4.44 -10.57 -4.56
CA LYS A 66 4.99 -10.61 -5.92
C LYS A 66 5.26 -9.16 -6.33
N ILE A 67 6.52 -8.76 -6.35
CA ILE A 67 6.92 -7.49 -6.93
C ILE A 67 6.70 -7.61 -8.44
N ILE A 68 5.52 -7.22 -8.92
CA ILE A 68 5.30 -7.02 -10.35
C ILE A 68 6.06 -5.74 -10.69
N VAL A 69 7.30 -5.91 -11.17
CA VAL A 69 8.10 -4.81 -11.69
C VAL A 69 7.45 -4.35 -12.99
N THR A 70 6.38 -3.55 -12.90
CA THR A 70 5.93 -2.77 -14.05
C THR A 70 7.00 -1.72 -14.30
N ASN A 71 7.50 -1.67 -15.52
CA ASN A 71 8.83 -1.15 -15.84
C ASN A 71 8.93 0.39 -15.81
N ARG A 72 8.36 1.10 -14.81
CA ARG A 72 8.44 2.58 -14.69
C ARG A 72 8.53 3.17 -13.27
N VAL A 73 8.85 2.40 -12.21
CA VAL A 73 9.19 3.01 -10.90
C VAL A 73 10.49 2.43 -10.34
N LYS A 74 11.57 3.20 -10.43
CA LYS A 74 12.95 2.85 -10.03
C LYS A 74 13.21 2.93 -8.51
N ARG A 75 12.26 2.58 -7.64
CA ARG A 75 12.45 2.70 -6.17
C ARG A 75 11.81 1.56 -5.39
N LYS A 76 12.59 0.97 -4.47
CA LYS A 76 12.11 0.10 -3.39
C LYS A 76 12.22 0.87 -2.09
N TYR A 77 11.12 0.98 -1.36
CA TYR A 77 11.04 1.63 -0.06
C TYR A 77 11.39 0.60 1.01
N ILE A 78 12.28 0.97 1.94
CA ILE A 78 12.55 0.18 3.14
C ILE A 78 12.29 1.10 4.33
N ILE A 79 11.42 0.64 5.22
CA ILE A 79 11.21 1.26 6.53
C ILE A 79 11.89 0.34 7.53
N SER A 80 12.84 0.87 8.28
CA SER A 80 13.46 0.17 9.41
C SER A 80 13.60 1.16 10.55
N ASN A 81 13.00 0.85 11.71
CA ASN A 81 13.04 1.69 12.92
C ASN A 81 12.58 3.14 12.71
N GLY A 82 11.56 3.38 11.86
CA GLY A 82 11.04 4.72 11.60
C GLY A 82 11.94 5.60 10.72
N VAL A 83 13.04 5.06 10.20
CA VAL A 83 13.86 5.73 9.20
C VAL A 83 13.48 5.20 7.83
N GLU A 84 12.99 6.10 6.98
CA GLU A 84 12.78 5.83 5.56
C GLU A 84 14.13 5.90 4.84
N THR A 85 14.53 4.81 4.19
CA THR A 85 15.70 4.80 3.29
C THR A 85 15.29 4.29 1.92
N HIS A 86 15.88 4.90 0.88
CA HIS A 86 15.71 4.45 -0.50
C HIS A 86 16.96 3.69 -0.92
N ILE A 87 16.78 2.54 -1.59
CA ILE A 87 17.90 1.84 -2.22
C ILE A 87 17.85 2.06 -3.73
N CYS A 88 18.99 2.45 -4.31
CA CYS A 88 19.14 2.52 -5.75
C CYS A 88 19.11 1.11 -6.36
N LEU A 89 18.08 0.80 -7.16
CA LEU A 89 17.95 -0.50 -7.81
C LEU A 89 18.98 -0.76 -8.93
N ARG A 90 19.80 0.25 -9.30
CA ARG A 90 20.89 0.11 -10.27
C ARG A 90 22.23 -0.26 -9.62
N CYS A 91 22.59 0.38 -8.51
CA CYS A 91 23.91 0.23 -7.88
C CYS A 91 23.88 -0.14 -6.39
N GLY A 92 22.71 -0.37 -5.80
CA GLY A 92 22.57 -0.76 -4.38
C GLY A 92 22.85 0.34 -3.36
N ALA A 93 23.16 1.56 -3.78
CA ALA A 93 23.45 2.67 -2.87
C ALA A 93 22.22 3.05 -2.02
N GLU A 94 22.43 3.22 -0.72
CA GLU A 94 21.45 3.78 0.21
C GLU A 94 21.38 5.30 0.05
N MET A 95 20.16 5.83 -0.02
CA MET A 95 19.88 7.25 -0.15
C MET A 95 19.00 7.71 1.03
N PRO A 96 19.45 8.72 1.79
CA PRO A 96 18.68 9.25 2.90
C PRO A 96 17.43 10.00 2.40
N TYR A 97 16.29 9.75 3.05
CA TYR A 97 14.96 10.28 2.70
C TYR A 97 14.89 11.79 2.46
N LYS A 98 15.75 12.58 3.12
CA LYS A 98 15.77 14.04 3.01
C LYS A 98 16.09 14.55 1.61
N SER A 99 16.59 13.69 0.71
CA SER A 99 16.80 14.06 -0.69
C SER A 99 15.55 13.69 -1.51
N ARG A 100 14.77 14.68 -1.97
CA ARG A 100 13.72 14.51 -3.00
C ARG A 100 14.27 14.05 -4.36
N LYS A 101 15.49 13.53 -4.41
CA LYS A 101 16.22 13.17 -5.62
C LYS A 101 15.57 11.94 -6.25
N ILE A 102 15.30 12.04 -7.55
CA ILE A 102 14.67 10.98 -8.34
C ILE A 102 15.69 9.98 -8.86
N TYR A 103 16.97 10.34 -8.81
CA TYR A 103 18.09 9.58 -9.35
C TYR A 103 19.19 9.43 -8.28
N CYS A 104 19.94 8.34 -8.38
CA CYS A 104 21.14 8.13 -7.59
C CYS A 104 22.31 8.90 -8.21
N ASP A 105 22.99 9.76 -7.45
CA ASP A 105 24.11 10.57 -7.93
C ASP A 105 25.32 9.74 -8.40
N LYS A 106 25.50 8.52 -7.86
CA LYS A 106 26.55 7.58 -8.29
C LYS A 106 26.27 6.92 -9.64
N CYS A 107 25.03 6.99 -10.09
CA CYS A 107 24.48 6.20 -11.18
C CYS A 107 23.89 7.10 -12.28
N LYS A 108 24.25 8.40 -12.29
CA LYS A 108 23.92 9.33 -13.36
C LYS A 108 24.51 8.85 -14.68
#